data_AF-A0A842XNS7-F1
#
_entry.id   AF-A0A842XNS7-F1
#
_cell.length_a   1.000
_cell.length_b   1.000
_cell.length_c   1.000
_cell.angle_alpha   90.00
_cell.angle_beta   90.00
_cell.angle_gamma   90.00
#
_symmetry.space_group_name_H-M   'P 1'
#
loop_
_entity.id
_entity.type
_entity.pdbx_description
1 polymer ?
#
loop_
_entity_poly.entity_id
_entity_poly.type
_entity_poly.pdbx_seq_one_letter_code
_entity_poly.pdbx_strand_id
1 'polypeptide(L)'
;TFGRQVGTYPLLVGLPYAFEIGMDIDIAVIGCGPRSVTGIANPTNANTASMAMLEAIPGIGRRRAMTIIRKRPFDDPEDLWQIFDEETALASARSYLVCGDVERT
;
A
#
# COMPACT_ATOMS: atom_id res chain seq x y z
N THR A 1 3.45 -1.61 -38.57
CA THR A 1 2.36 -0.72 -38.11
C THR A 1 1.48 -1.47 -37.14
N PHE A 2 1.31 -1.00 -35.91
CA PHE A 2 0.43 -1.63 -34.91
C PHE A 2 -1.00 -1.08 -35.06
N GLY A 3 -2.01 -1.95 -35.10
CA GLY A 3 -3.43 -1.57 -35.02
C GLY A 3 -4.08 -2.24 -33.80
N ARG A 4 -4.93 -1.50 -33.08
CA ARG A 4 -5.75 -2.03 -31.97
C ARG A 4 -7.23 -1.82 -32.29
N GLN A 5 -8.03 -2.87 -32.13
CA GLN A 5 -9.49 -2.81 -32.27
C GLN A 5 -10.16 -2.70 -30.90
N VAL A 6 -11.39 -2.18 -30.93
CA VAL A 6 -12.21 -1.70 -29.81
C VAL A 6 -12.77 -2.84 -28.98
N GLY A 7 -12.62 -2.75 -27.66
CA GLY A 7 -13.10 -3.75 -26.68
C GLY A 7 -12.15 -3.88 -25.50
N THR A 8 -11.96 -2.77 -24.78
CA THR A 8 -11.28 -2.56 -23.49
C THR A 8 -10.46 -3.72 -22.93
N TYR A 9 -9.13 -3.63 -23.04
CA TYR A 9 -8.22 -4.38 -22.17
C TYR A 9 -8.28 -3.75 -20.78
N PRO A 10 -8.77 -4.44 -19.74
CA PRO A 10 -8.54 -3.96 -18.38
C PRO A 10 -7.03 -3.90 -18.16
N LEU A 11 -6.56 -2.80 -17.59
CA LEU A 11 -5.17 -2.69 -17.17
C LEU A 11 -4.91 -3.78 -16.12
N LEU A 12 -3.88 -4.60 -16.34
CA LEU A 12 -3.50 -5.61 -15.36
C LEU A 12 -2.94 -4.90 -14.13
N VAL A 13 -3.54 -5.16 -12.98
CA VAL A 13 -3.09 -4.65 -11.69
C VAL A 13 -2.46 -5.80 -10.91
N GLY A 14 -1.19 -5.68 -10.55
CA GLY A 14 -0.49 -6.62 -9.68
C GLY A 14 -0.39 -6.08 -8.27
N LEU A 15 -0.81 -6.89 -7.28
CA LEU A 15 -0.54 -6.65 -5.87
C LEU A 15 0.63 -7.55 -5.43
N PRO A 16 1.61 -7.03 -4.68
CA PRO A 16 2.75 -7.82 -4.19
C PRO A 16 2.39 -8.77 -3.03
N TYR A 17 1.09 -8.96 -2.75
CA TYR A 17 0.55 -9.80 -1.70
C TYR A 17 -0.83 -10.33 -2.11
N ALA A 18 -1.29 -11.39 -1.44
CA ALA A 18 -2.59 -11.98 -1.70
C ALA A 18 -3.74 -11.17 -1.09
N PHE A 19 -4.86 -11.17 -1.78
CA PHE A 19 -6.16 -10.68 -1.32
C PHE A 19 -7.21 -11.75 -1.56
N GLU A 20 -8.29 -11.71 -0.78
CA GLU A 20 -9.43 -12.59 -1.02
C GLU A 20 -10.14 -12.22 -2.32
N ILE A 21 -10.58 -13.23 -3.05
CA ILE A 21 -11.26 -13.05 -4.33
C ILE A 21 -12.70 -12.59 -4.05
N GLY A 22 -13.23 -11.69 -4.89
CA GLY A 22 -14.59 -11.18 -4.77
C GLY A 22 -14.72 -9.98 -3.81
N MET A 23 -13.61 -9.42 -3.36
CA MET A 23 -13.60 -8.14 -2.66
C MET A 23 -13.32 -7.00 -3.63
N ASP A 24 -14.13 -5.96 -3.55
CA ASP A 24 -13.79 -4.66 -4.12
C ASP A 24 -12.80 -3.97 -3.18
N ILE A 25 -11.69 -3.47 -3.74
CA ILE A 25 -10.64 -2.81 -2.97
C ILE A 25 -10.14 -1.58 -3.72
N ASP A 26 -9.90 -0.52 -2.96
CA ASP A 26 -9.21 0.65 -3.45
C ASP A 26 -7.70 0.43 -3.42
N ILE A 27 -7.04 0.86 -4.50
CA ILE A 27 -5.59 0.70 -4.66
C ILE A 27 -4.93 1.99 -5.12
N ALA A 28 -3.77 2.27 -4.57
CA ALA A 28 -2.85 3.27 -5.09
C ALA A 28 -1.85 2.62 -6.05
N VAL A 29 -1.66 3.24 -7.22
CA VAL A 29 -0.65 2.80 -8.20
C VAL A 29 0.72 3.33 -7.79
N ILE A 30 1.65 2.43 -7.49
CA ILE A 30 3.02 2.76 -7.06
C ILE A 30 4.08 2.51 -8.13
N GLY A 31 3.71 1.85 -9.23
CA GLY A 31 4.63 1.57 -10.33
C GLY A 31 3.92 1.08 -11.59
N CYS A 32 4.63 1.13 -12.71
CA CYS A 32 4.14 0.64 -14.00
C CYS A 32 5.13 -0.35 -14.61
N GLY A 33 4.59 -1.42 -15.17
CA GLY A 33 5.27 -2.36 -16.06
C GLY A 33 4.88 -2.11 -17.52
N PRO A 34 5.44 -2.89 -18.46
CA PRO A 34 5.19 -2.70 -19.89
C PRO A 34 3.72 -2.92 -20.30
N ARG A 35 2.96 -3.69 -19.52
CA ARG A 35 1.54 -4.02 -19.77
C ARG A 35 0.69 -4.10 -18.49
N SER A 36 1.19 -3.54 -17.39
CA SER A 36 0.55 -3.66 -16.07
C SER A 36 0.91 -2.48 -15.19
N VAL A 37 0.17 -2.34 -14.09
CA VAL A 37 0.50 -1.45 -12.98
C VAL A 37 0.67 -2.26 -11.70
N THR A 38 1.53 -1.79 -10.81
CA THR A 38 1.68 -2.35 -9.47
C THR A 38 0.90 -1.47 -8.51
N GLY A 39 -0.03 -2.09 -7.80
CA GLY A 39 -0.87 -1.44 -6.82
C GLY A 39 -0.51 -1.85 -5.39
N ILE A 40 -0.91 -1.01 -4.45
CA ILE A 40 -1.05 -1.36 -3.03
C ILE A 40 -2.43 -0.93 -2.55
N ALA A 41 -3.02 -1.66 -1.61
CA ALA A 41 -4.25 -1.27 -0.94
C ALA A 41 -4.11 0.13 -0.35
N ASN A 42 -5.11 0.97 -0.57
CA ASN A 42 -5.10 2.34 -0.09
C ASN A 42 -6.49 2.78 0.38
N PRO A 43 -6.64 3.26 1.62
CA PRO A 43 -5.59 3.42 2.64
C PRO A 43 -5.21 2.07 3.30
N THR A 44 -3.93 1.88 3.59
CA THR A 44 -3.44 0.72 4.36
C THR A 44 -3.40 1.05 5.85
N ASN A 45 -4.13 0.29 6.67
CA ASN A 45 -4.14 0.49 8.11
C ASN A 45 -2.90 -0.12 8.79
N ALA A 46 -2.15 0.71 9.51
CA ALA A 46 -0.92 0.33 10.18
C ALA A 46 -1.08 -0.75 11.25
N ASN A 47 -2.26 -0.89 11.86
CA ASN A 47 -2.57 -1.86 12.92
C ASN A 47 -2.99 -3.23 12.39
N THR A 48 -3.67 -3.28 11.23
CA THR A 48 -4.24 -4.53 10.68
C THR A 48 -3.46 -5.08 9.49
N ALA A 49 -2.66 -4.26 8.80
CA ALA A 49 -1.92 -4.68 7.61
C ALA A 49 -0.96 -5.85 7.87
N SER A 50 -0.79 -6.72 6.88
CA SER A 50 0.21 -7.79 6.94
C SER A 50 1.64 -7.25 6.77
N MET A 51 2.64 -8.08 7.07
CA MET A 51 4.05 -7.74 6.84
C MET A 51 4.31 -7.37 5.37
N ALA A 52 3.79 -8.17 4.44
CA ALA A 52 3.97 -7.94 3.00
C ALA A 52 3.27 -6.65 2.54
N MET A 53 2.12 -6.32 3.13
CA MET A 53 1.42 -5.05 2.84
C MET A 53 2.25 -3.85 3.28
N LEU A 54 2.81 -3.89 4.49
CA LEU A 54 3.67 -2.81 4.98
C LEU A 54 4.94 -2.67 4.15
N GLU A 55 5.61 -3.78 3.80
CA GLU A 55 6.84 -3.76 3.00
C GLU A 55 6.63 -3.24 1.57
N ALA A 56 5.42 -3.36 1.04
CA ALA A 56 5.09 -2.86 -0.29
C ALA A 56 4.92 -1.34 -0.34
N ILE A 57 4.72 -0.68 0.81
CA ILE A 57 4.50 0.76 0.86
C ILE A 57 5.83 1.49 0.56
N PRO A 58 5.85 2.41 -0.41
CA PRO A 58 7.02 3.24 -0.66
C PRO A 58 7.48 3.97 0.60
N GLY A 59 8.76 3.79 0.98
CA GLY A 59 9.34 4.33 2.21
C GLY A 59 9.35 3.37 3.40
N ILE A 60 8.64 2.24 3.33
CA ILE A 60 8.62 1.22 4.39
C ILE A 60 9.39 -0.03 3.94
N GLY A 61 10.65 -0.12 4.37
CA GLY A 61 11.41 -1.36 4.22
C GLY A 61 11.09 -2.39 5.31
N ARG A 62 11.61 -3.62 5.13
CA ARG A 62 11.46 -4.75 6.07
C ARG A 62 11.72 -4.41 7.54
N ARG A 63 12.76 -3.62 7.83
CA ARG A 63 13.08 -3.21 9.21
C ARG A 63 11.97 -2.35 9.81
N ARG A 64 11.49 -1.35 9.08
CA ARG A 64 10.41 -0.45 9.52
C ARG A 64 9.10 -1.20 9.66
N ALA A 65 8.74 -2.04 8.67
CA ALA A 65 7.56 -2.90 8.74
C ALA A 65 7.57 -3.80 9.99
N MET A 66 8.72 -4.40 10.33
CA MET A 66 8.83 -5.22 11.54
C MET A 66 8.68 -4.41 12.82
N THR A 67 9.24 -3.19 12.87
CA THR A 67 9.06 -2.28 14.01
C THR A 67 7.59 -1.87 14.17
N ILE A 68 6.91 -1.56 13.07
CA ILE A 68 5.47 -1.24 13.07
C ILE A 68 4.70 -2.42 13.68
N ILE A 69 4.88 -3.64 13.17
CA ILE A 69 4.19 -4.83 13.71
C ILE A 69 4.44 -5.03 15.20
N ARG A 70 5.69 -4.83 15.66
CA ARG A 70 6.06 -4.99 17.07
C ARG A 70 5.47 -3.93 18.00
N LYS A 71 5.28 -2.71 17.51
CA LYS A 71 4.80 -1.57 18.29
C LYS A 71 3.27 -1.44 18.30
N ARG A 72 2.56 -2.19 17.45
CA ARG A 72 1.09 -2.22 17.45
C ARG A 72 0.54 -2.58 18.83
N PRO A 73 -0.63 -2.04 19.21
CA PRO A 73 -1.44 -1.09 18.45
C PRO A 73 -0.93 0.36 18.58
N PHE A 74 -1.16 1.16 17.54
CA PHE A 74 -1.02 2.61 17.59
C PHE A 74 -2.39 3.23 17.83
N ASP A 75 -2.52 4.03 18.88
CA ASP A 75 -3.71 4.84 19.16
C ASP A 75 -3.56 6.26 18.60
N ASP A 76 -2.33 6.79 18.65
CA ASP A 76 -1.96 8.10 18.14
C ASP A 76 -1.15 7.94 16.82
N PRO A 77 -1.54 8.60 15.71
CA PRO A 77 -0.77 8.60 14.47
C PRO A 77 0.67 9.09 14.65
N GLU A 78 0.92 9.98 15.60
CA GLU A 78 2.22 10.60 15.83
C GLU A 78 3.24 9.57 16.30
N ASP A 79 2.82 8.58 17.11
CA ASP A 79 3.67 7.48 17.58
C ASP A 79 4.14 6.56 16.44
N LEU A 80 3.32 6.44 15.39
CA LEU A 80 3.66 5.73 14.17
C LEU A 80 4.68 6.50 13.34
N TRP A 81 4.53 7.83 13.22
CA TRP A 81 5.43 8.67 12.43
C TRP A 81 6.82 8.80 13.06
N GLN A 82 6.94 8.69 14.37
CA GLN A 82 8.23 8.69 15.08
C GLN A 82 9.14 7.49 14.70
N ILE A 83 8.63 6.47 14.01
CA ILE A 83 9.43 5.33 13.53
C ILE A 83 10.31 5.69 12.32
N PHE A 84 10.02 6.80 11.65
CA PHE A 84 10.70 7.19 10.42
C PHE A 84 11.80 8.21 10.69
N ASP A 85 13.05 7.81 10.47
CA ASP A 85 14.21 8.70 10.59
C ASP A 85 14.39 9.61 9.36
N GLU A 86 13.86 9.21 8.21
CA GLU A 86 14.04 9.89 6.92
C GLU A 86 12.75 10.61 6.49
N GLU A 87 12.86 11.91 6.18
CA GLU A 87 11.72 12.75 5.82
C GLU A 87 11.06 12.32 4.49
N THR A 88 11.85 11.88 3.51
CA THR A 88 11.34 11.39 2.21
C THR A 88 10.52 10.11 2.36
N ALA A 89 10.99 9.20 3.22
CA ALA A 89 10.28 7.96 3.52
C ALA A 89 8.99 8.22 4.31
N LEU A 90 9.03 9.16 5.25
CA LEU A 90 7.86 9.61 6.00
C LEU A 90 6.80 10.24 5.07
N ALA A 91 7.21 11.15 4.20
CA ALA A 91 6.31 11.81 3.25
C ALA A 91 5.61 10.79 2.33
N SER A 92 6.35 9.79 1.85
CA SER A 92 5.81 8.72 1.03
C SER A 92 4.84 7.83 1.81
N ALA A 93 5.23 7.39 3.02
CA ALA A 93 4.40 6.52 3.85
C ALA A 93 3.08 7.20 4.27
N ARG A 94 3.11 8.49 4.62
CA ARG A 94 1.92 9.27 5.00
C ARG A 94 0.83 9.31 3.92
N SER A 95 1.20 9.17 2.66
CA SER A 95 0.22 9.19 1.56
C SER A 95 -0.60 7.91 1.44
N TYR A 96 -0.11 6.80 2.00
CA TYR A 96 -0.72 5.47 1.84
C TYR A 96 -1.12 4.79 3.16
N LEU A 97 -0.52 5.22 4.27
CA LEU A 97 -0.65 4.58 5.58
C LEU A 97 -1.54 5.41 6.51
N VAL A 98 -2.48 4.76 7.19
CA VAL A 98 -3.38 5.39 8.17
C VAL A 98 -3.38 4.64 9.49
N CYS A 99 -3.76 5.34 10.56
CA CYS A 99 -3.99 4.78 11.89
C CYS A 99 -5.49 4.92 12.21
N GLY A 100 -6.21 3.80 12.37
CA GLY A 100 -7.65 3.80 12.67
C GLY A 100 -8.52 3.03 11.68
N ASP A 101 -9.81 2.94 11.95
CA ASP A 101 -10.76 2.21 11.11
C ASP A 101 -10.88 2.87 9.74
N VAL A 102 -10.57 2.08 8.71
CA VAL A 102 -10.74 2.48 7.31
C VAL A 102 -12.21 2.28 6.98
N GLU A 103 -13.01 3.34 7.02
CA GLU A 103 -14.36 3.31 6.46
C GLU A 103 -14.24 3.03 4.96
N ARG A 104 -14.59 1.81 4.56
CA ARG A 104 -14.69 1.41 3.16
C ARG A 104 -16.00 2.00 2.63
N THR A 105 -15.91 2.96 1.72
CA THR A 105 -17.09 3.51 1.02
C THR A 105 -17.48 2.62 -0.14
#